data_AF-A0A962NUX9-F1
#
_entry.id   AF-A0A962NUX9-F1
#
_cell.length_a   1.000
_cell.length_b   1.000
_cell.length_c   1.000
_cell.angle_alpha   90.00
_cell.angle_beta   90.00
_cell.angle_gamma   90.00
#
_symmetry.space_group_name_H-M   'P 1'
#
loop_
_entity.id
_entity.type
_entity.pdbx_description
1 polymer ?
#
loop_
_entity_poly.entity_id
_entity_poly.type
_entity_poly.pdbx_seq_one_letter_code
_entity_poly.pdbx_strand_id
1 'polypeptide(L)' 'DNLAFIKQGGMISLYTEDSRVQFVVNQSVTQGTGLKISARMLQLARVPRE' A
#
# COMPACT_ATOMS: atom_id res chain seq x y z
N ASP A 1 1.32 -13.23 -0.41
CA ASP A 1 -0.06 -12.76 -0.31
C ASP A 1 -0.06 -11.31 0.16
N ASN A 2 -0.25 -10.33 -0.75
CA ASN A 2 -0.16 -8.90 -0.42
C ASN A 2 -1.22 -8.48 0.62
N LEU A 3 -2.39 -9.12 0.57
CA LEU A 3 -3.48 -8.86 1.50
C LEU A 3 -3.12 -9.30 2.92
N ALA A 4 -2.45 -10.44 3.09
CA ALA A 4 -1.94 -10.86 4.39
C ALA A 4 -0.93 -9.87 4.99
N PHE A 5 -0.01 -9.31 4.19
CA PHE A 5 0.96 -8.31 4.66
C PHE A 5 0.27 -6.99 5.09
N ILE A 6 -0.71 -6.54 4.31
CA ILE A 6 -1.53 -5.37 4.65
C ILE A 6 -2.34 -5.62 5.94
N LYS A 7 -2.93 -6.82 6.09
CA LYS A 7 -3.70 -7.23 7.29
C LYS A 7 -2.84 -7.36 8.54
N GLN A 8 -1.56 -7.71 8.41
CA GLN A 8 -0.61 -7.79 9.53
C GLN A 8 -0.09 -6.43 10.01
N GLY A 9 -0.52 -5.32 9.40
CA GLY A 9 -0.08 -3.97 9.76
C GLY A 9 1.08 -3.43 8.92
N GLY A 10 1.41 -4.07 7.80
CA GLY A 10 2.34 -3.52 6.83
C GLY A 10 1.81 -2.24 6.20
N MET A 11 2.64 -1.19 6.15
CA MET A 11 2.25 0.13 5.64
C MET A 11 2.28 0.22 4.12
N ILE A 12 3.34 -0.28 3.49
CA ILE A 12 3.56 -0.26 2.04
C ILE A 12 4.03 -1.63 1.61
N SER A 13 3.37 -2.23 0.61
CA SER A 13 3.80 -3.49 0.01
C SER A 13 4.15 -3.27 -1.46
N LEU A 14 5.28 -3.79 -1.92
CA LEU A 14 5.69 -3.76 -3.32
C LEU A 14 5.57 -5.16 -3.92
N TYR A 15 5.09 -5.23 -5.15
CA TYR A 15 4.97 -6.47 -5.89
C TYR A 15 5.07 -6.23 -7.39
N THR A 16 5.42 -7.28 -8.12
CA THR A 16 5.50 -7.22 -9.59
C THR A 16 4.23 -7.83 -10.17
N GLU A 17 3.55 -7.08 -11.04
CA GLU A 17 2.38 -7.51 -11.81
C GLU A 17 2.56 -7.02 -13.25
N ASP A 18 2.34 -7.89 -14.24
CA ASP A 18 2.53 -7.58 -15.67
C ASP A 18 3.90 -6.93 -16.00
N SER A 19 4.97 -7.48 -15.41
CA SER A 19 6.35 -6.97 -15.54
C SER A 19 6.54 -5.51 -15.08
N ARG A 20 5.62 -4.98 -14.27
CA ARG A 20 5.71 -3.64 -13.68
C ARG A 20 5.69 -3.74 -12.16
N VAL A 21 6.47 -2.88 -11.51
CA VAL A 21 6.41 -2.74 -10.04
C VAL A 21 5.15 -1.97 -9.69
N GLN A 22 4.30 -2.61 -8.90
CA GLN A 22 3.11 -2.05 -8.30
C GLN A 22 3.30 -1.98 -6.79
N PHE A 23 2.48 -1.16 -6.14
CA PHE A 23 2.49 -1.08 -4.68
C PHE A 23 1.09 -0.81 -4.13
N VAL A 24 0.87 -1.28 -2.91
CA VAL A 24 -0.34 -1.04 -2.12
C VAL A 24 0.05 -0.23 -0.89
N VAL A 25 -0.79 0.71 -0.49
CA VAL A 25 -0.61 1.51 0.74
C VAL A 25 -1.78 1.25 1.68
N ASN A 26 -1.49 0.84 2.91
CA ASN A 26 -2.47 0.74 3.99
C ASN A 26 -2.67 2.10 4.65
N GLN A 27 -3.63 2.87 4.15
CA GLN A 27 -3.90 4.22 4.64
C GLN A 27 -4.23 4.24 6.14
N SER A 28 -5.01 3.26 6.61
CA SER A 28 -5.43 3.15 8.02
C SER A 28 -4.24 3.05 8.97
N VAL A 29 -3.20 2.30 8.60
CA VAL A 29 -1.98 2.18 9.42
C VAL A 29 -1.09 3.41 9.28
N THR A 30 -0.91 3.94 8.06
CA THR A 30 -0.04 5.12 7.84
C THR A 30 -0.52 6.39 8.54
N GLN A 31 -1.84 6.59 8.65
CA GLN A 31 -2.39 7.72 9.40
C GLN A 31 -2.20 7.56 10.90
N GLY A 32 -2.35 6.35 11.43
CA GLY A 32 -2.14 6.05 12.85
C GLY A 32 -0.69 6.21 13.32
N THR A 33 0.29 6.07 12.43
CA THR A 33 1.72 6.23 12.75
C THR A 33 2.26 7.64 12.50
N GLY A 34 1.42 8.56 12.01
CA GLY A 34 1.83 9.93 11.67
C GLY A 34 2.69 10.03 10.39
N LEU A 35 2.79 8.95 9.62
CA LEU A 35 3.55 8.91 8.38
C LEU A 35 2.78 9.64 7.27
N LYS A 36 3.32 10.78 6.83
CA LYS A 36 2.72 11.57 5.74
C LYS A 36 3.13 10.98 4.38
N ILE A 37 2.19 10.30 3.73
CA ILE A 37 2.34 9.82 2.35
C ILE A 37 1.97 10.96 1.38
N SER A 38 2.74 11.12 0.30
CA SER A 38 2.39 12.10 -0.73
C SER A 38 1.09 11.73 -1.46
N ALA A 39 0.25 12.72 -1.78
CA ALA A 39 -0.99 12.48 -2.51
C ALA A 39 -0.75 11.80 -3.87
N ARG A 40 0.36 12.13 -4.54
CA ARG A 40 0.76 11.51 -5.81
C ARG A 40 1.06 10.02 -5.65
N MET A 41 1.65 9.62 -4.54
CA MET A 41 1.90 8.21 -4.26
C MET A 41 0.60 7.44 -3.99
N LEU A 42 -0.37 8.05 -3.31
CA LEU A 42 -1.70 7.45 -3.11
C LEU A 42 -2.46 7.27 -4.44
N GLN A 43 -2.31 8.21 -5.37
CA GLN A 43 -2.90 8.11 -6.72
C GLN A 43 -2.30 6.98 -7.55
N LEU A 44 -1.02 6.66 -7.33
CA LEU A 44 -0.31 5.58 -8.04
C LEU A 44 -0.48 4.22 -7.36
N ALA A 45 -0.83 4.20 -6.06
CA ALA A 45 -1.04 2.97 -5.33
C ALA A 45 -2.25 2.21 -5.89
N ARG A 46 -2.12 0.89 -5.99
CA ARG A 46 -3.28 0.03 -6.22
C ARG A 46 -4.15 0.05 -4.98
N VAL A 47 -5.44 0.35 -5.16
CA VAL A 47 -6.44 0.22 -4.10
C VAL A 47 -6.55 -1.27 -3.79
N PRO A 48 -6.27 -1.71 -2.55
CA PRO A 48 -6.52 -3.10 -2.17
C PRO A 48 -8.03 -3.34 -2.28
N ARG A 49 -8.46 -4.18 -3.22
CA ARG A 49 -9.84 -4.68 -3.27
C ARG A 49 -9.95 -5.82 -2.25
N GLU A 50 -11.02 -5.79 -1.47
CA GLU A 50 -11.35 -6.79 -0.43
C GLU A 50 -11.56 -8.19 -1.01
#